data_AF-A0A4P7WDQ4-F1
#
_entry.id   AF-A0A4P7WDQ4-F1
#
_cell.length_a   1.000
_cell.length_b   1.000
_cell.length_c   1.000
_cell.angle_alpha   90.00
_cell.angle_beta   90.00
_cell.angle_gamma   90.00
#
_symmetry.space_group_name_H-M   'P 1'
#
loop_
_entity.id
_entity.type
_entity.pdbx_description
1 polymer ?
#
loop_
_entity_poly.entity_id
_entity_poly.type
_entity_poly.pdbx_seq_one_letter_code
_entity_poly.pdbx_strand_id
1 'polypeptide(L)'
;MSEYVYFLKDAEKELMKIGISKEPLAEAKSLPVKIDLEASRVLPFPDKMMAEAVMEELVHFLKAFEHGENTGWYTTEAKDDLLGQAEQLGITVEPLLQ
;
A
#
# COMPACT_ATOMS: atom_id res chain seq x y z
N MET A 1 13.83 -8.26 -11.32
CA MET A 1 13.73 -7.96 -9.87
C MET A 1 12.28 -7.62 -9.63
N SER A 2 11.65 -8.26 -8.67
CA SER A 2 10.24 -8.03 -8.30
C SER A 2 10.07 -6.64 -7.70
N GLU A 3 8.91 -6.02 -7.90
CA GLU A 3 8.50 -4.77 -7.26
C GLU A 3 7.38 -5.06 -6.28
N TYR A 4 7.25 -4.25 -5.23
CA TYR A 4 6.17 -4.36 -4.27
C TYR A 4 5.29 -3.14 -4.33
N VAL A 5 3.99 -3.35 -4.39
CA VAL A 5 3.03 -2.32 -3.97
C VAL A 5 2.91 -2.42 -2.45
N TYR A 6 3.18 -1.34 -1.74
CA TYR A 6 3.17 -1.33 -0.28
C TYR A 6 2.00 -0.54 0.28
N PHE A 7 1.63 -0.92 1.50
CA PHE A 7 0.55 -0.33 2.30
C PHE A 7 1.08 -0.11 3.71
N LEU A 8 1.58 1.10 4.00
CA LEU A 8 2.22 1.45 5.27
C LEU A 8 1.26 2.20 6.20
N LYS A 9 0.89 1.57 7.32
CA LYS A 9 -0.02 2.15 8.32
C LYS A 9 0.68 3.19 9.17
N ASP A 10 0.13 4.40 9.26
CA ASP A 10 0.51 5.34 10.31
C ASP A 10 0.06 4.78 11.68
N ALA A 11 0.98 4.69 12.63
CA ALA A 11 0.72 4.13 13.95
C ALA A 11 -0.13 5.06 14.85
N GLU A 12 -0.23 6.35 14.51
CA GLU A 12 -0.90 7.37 15.31
C GLU A 12 -2.18 7.90 14.64
N LYS A 13 -2.35 7.66 13.34
CA LYS A 13 -3.49 8.16 12.55
C LYS A 13 -4.17 7.03 11.79
N GLU A 14 -5.46 7.17 11.51
CA GLU A 14 -6.21 6.29 10.60
C GLU A 14 -5.91 6.59 9.13
N LEU A 15 -4.62 6.66 8.79
CA LEU A 15 -4.09 6.91 7.47
C LEU A 15 -3.08 5.83 7.07
N MET A 16 -2.97 5.61 5.78
CA MET A 16 -2.10 4.63 5.17
C MET A 16 -1.40 5.20 3.95
N LYS A 17 -0.08 5.04 3.91
CA LYS A 17 0.72 5.41 2.75
C LYS A 17 0.77 4.26 1.75
N ILE A 18 0.50 4.56 0.48
CA ILE A 18 0.51 3.58 -0.60
C ILE A 18 1.51 4.00 -1.67
N GLY A 19 2.26 3.05 -2.22
CA GLY A 19 3.27 3.32 -3.25
C GLY A 19 3.94 2.05 -3.77
N ILE A 20 4.94 2.23 -4.65
CA ILE A 20 5.74 1.15 -5.23
C ILE A 20 7.18 1.27 -4.74
N SER A 21 7.77 0.17 -4.29
CA SER A 21 9.20 0.11 -3.98
C SER A 21 9.72 -1.32 -4.07
N LYS A 22 11.01 -1.44 -4.39
CA LYS A 22 11.77 -2.69 -4.24
C LYS A 22 12.06 -3.03 -2.78
N GLU A 23 12.10 -2.02 -1.92
CA GLU A 23 12.45 -2.13 -0.49
C GLU A 23 11.44 -1.37 0.39
N PRO A 24 10.21 -1.88 0.53
CA PRO A 24 9.15 -1.20 1.28
C PRO A 24 9.48 -1.02 2.77
N LEU A 25 10.32 -1.88 3.35
CA LEU A 25 10.79 -1.74 4.73
C LEU A 25 11.76 -0.55 4.90
N ALA A 26 12.59 -0.27 3.88
CA ALA A 26 13.48 0.89 3.89
C ALA A 26 12.68 2.19 3.77
N GLU A 27 11.65 2.19 2.91
CA GLU A 27 10.67 3.29 2.82
C GLU A 27 9.96 3.53 4.16
N ALA A 28 9.47 2.48 4.82
CA ALA A 28 8.81 2.63 6.12
C ALA A 28 9.70 3.29 7.19
N LYS A 29 11.01 3.04 7.14
CA LYS A 29 12.00 3.62 8.06
C LYS A 29 12.46 5.02 7.68
N SER A 30 12.31 5.43 6.42
CA SER A 30 12.71 6.75 5.94
C SER A 30 11.65 7.82 6.21
N LEU A 31 10.40 7.40 6.47
CA LEU A 31 9.29 8.31 6.72
C LEU A 31 9.45 9.04 8.06
N PRO A 32 9.03 10.32 8.13
CA PRO A 32 9.08 11.12 9.36
C PRO A 32 8.03 10.72 10.40
N VAL A 33 7.17 9.76 10.08
CA VAL A 33 6.07 9.28 10.93
C VAL A 33 6.34 7.86 11.41
N LYS A 34 5.75 7.48 12.54
CA LYS A 34 5.88 6.12 13.07
C LYS A 34 4.96 5.19 12.28
N ILE A 35 5.54 4.19 11.62
CA ILE A 35 4.79 3.18 10.87
C ILE A 35 4.51 1.96 11.74
N ASP A 36 3.26 1.52 11.75
CA ASP A 36 2.86 0.23 12.32
C ASP A 36 3.18 -0.88 11.30
N LEU A 37 4.33 -1.52 11.48
CA LEU A 37 4.81 -2.57 10.60
C LEU A 37 3.94 -3.84 10.67
N GLU A 38 3.26 -4.10 11.79
CA GLU A 38 2.39 -5.27 11.96
C GLU A 38 1.08 -5.13 11.19
N ALA A 39 0.56 -3.91 11.08
CA ALA A 39 -0.62 -3.59 10.27
C ALA A 39 -0.29 -3.31 8.78
N SER A 40 1.00 -3.16 8.46
CA SER A 40 1.48 -2.86 7.09
C SER A 40 1.57 -4.13 6.23
N ARG A 41 1.26 -3.99 4.94
CA ARG A 41 1.18 -5.10 3.98
C ARG A 41 1.91 -4.75 2.69
N VAL A 42 2.28 -5.78 1.93
CA VAL A 42 2.86 -5.65 0.59
C VAL A 42 2.20 -6.63 -0.38
N LEU A 43 2.16 -6.25 -1.65
CA LEU A 43 1.75 -7.09 -2.76
C LEU A 43 2.96 -7.27 -3.68
N PRO A 44 3.53 -8.49 -3.79
CA PRO A 44 4.65 -8.75 -4.69
C PRO A 44 4.17 -8.84 -6.14
N PHE A 45 4.90 -8.17 -7.03
CA PHE A 45 4.68 -8.24 -8.47
C PHE A 45 5.95 -8.69 -9.19
N PRO A 46 5.83 -9.47 -10.28
CA PRO A 46 6.99 -10.01 -11.01
C PRO A 46 7.80 -8.91 -11.71
N ASP A 47 7.14 -7.81 -12.08
CA ASP A 47 7.76 -6.65 -12.72
C ASP A 47 7.06 -5.33 -12.35
N LYS A 48 7.73 -4.24 -12.70
CA LYS A 48 7.29 -2.87 -12.41
C LYS A 48 6.05 -2.44 -13.18
N MET A 49 5.88 -2.90 -14.42
CA MET A 49 4.73 -2.50 -15.23
C MET A 49 3.43 -3.05 -14.63
N MET A 50 3.46 -4.28 -14.12
CA MET A 50 2.32 -4.86 -13.40
C MET A 50 2.04 -4.10 -12.09
N ALA A 51 3.08 -3.77 -11.32
CA ALA A 51 2.91 -2.98 -10.10
C ALA A 51 2.32 -1.58 -10.38
N GLU A 52 2.79 -0.91 -11.45
CA GLU A 52 2.29 0.39 -11.89
C GLU A 52 0.84 0.32 -12.38
N ALA A 53 0.49 -0.67 -13.20
CA ALA A 53 -0.87 -0.87 -13.68
C ALA A 53 -1.85 -1.12 -12.54
N VAL A 54 -1.46 -1.95 -11.55
CA VAL A 54 -2.26 -2.14 -10.34
C VAL A 54 -2.37 -0.83 -9.58
N MET A 55 -1.26 -0.12 -9.35
CA MET A 55 -1.30 1.17 -8.64
C MET A 55 -2.18 2.22 -9.31
N GLU A 56 -2.22 2.29 -10.64
CA GLU A 56 -3.15 3.19 -11.34
C GLU A 56 -4.61 2.85 -11.03
N GLU A 57 -4.98 1.58 -11.09
CA GLU A 57 -6.31 1.10 -10.73
C GLU A 57 -6.62 1.36 -9.24
N LEU A 58 -5.65 1.12 -8.35
CA LEU A 58 -5.80 1.39 -6.93
C LEU A 58 -6.00 2.89 -6.66
N VAL A 59 -5.19 3.75 -7.26
CA VAL A 59 -5.32 5.20 -7.13
C VAL A 59 -6.66 5.68 -7.69
N HIS A 60 -7.14 5.10 -8.78
CA HIS A 60 -8.45 5.40 -9.34
C HIS A 60 -9.59 5.03 -8.38
N PHE A 61 -9.49 3.86 -7.72
CA PHE A 61 -10.43 3.44 -6.68
C PHE A 61 -10.37 4.34 -5.44
N LEU A 62 -9.15 4.64 -4.96
CA LEU A 62 -8.91 5.41 -3.74
C LEU A 62 -9.27 6.90 -3.87
N LYS A 63 -9.25 7.46 -5.10
CA LYS A 63 -9.78 8.80 -5.38
C LYS A 63 -11.26 8.96 -4.98
N ALA A 64 -12.01 7.85 -4.92
CA ALA A 64 -13.40 7.89 -4.44
C ALA A 64 -13.51 8.10 -2.91
N PHE A 65 -12.42 7.91 -2.15
CA PHE A 65 -12.38 7.94 -0.68
C PHE A 65 -11.54 9.10 -0.12
N GLU A 66 -11.22 10.10 -0.94
CA GLU A 66 -10.15 11.06 -0.64
C GLU A 66 -10.46 12.03 0.52
N HIS A 67 -9.54 12.09 1.48
CA HIS A 67 -9.31 13.23 2.38
C HIS A 67 -7.82 13.62 2.28
N GLY A 68 -7.42 14.22 1.16
CA GLY A 68 -6.07 14.79 0.98
C GLY A 68 -5.46 14.52 -0.39
N GLU A 69 -5.66 15.48 -1.30
CA GLU A 69 -5.14 15.49 -2.68
C GLU A 69 -3.65 15.06 -2.78
N ASN A 70 -3.37 14.02 -3.56
CA ASN A 70 -2.03 13.64 -4.07
C ASN A 70 -0.90 13.39 -3.05
N THR A 71 -1.21 13.21 -1.76
CA THR A 71 -0.18 12.96 -0.73
C THR A 71 0.29 11.49 -0.67
N GLY A 72 -0.46 10.59 -1.34
CA GLY A 72 -0.27 9.14 -1.25
C GLY A 72 -0.71 8.55 0.10
N TRP A 73 -1.46 9.32 0.89
CA TRP A 73 -2.06 8.90 2.16
C TRP A 73 -3.57 8.76 2.01
N TYR A 74 -4.10 7.62 2.44
CA TYR A 74 -5.50 7.25 2.31
C TYR A 74 -6.06 6.75 3.64
N THR A 75 -7.37 6.79 3.83
CA THR A 75 -7.99 6.22 5.04
C THR A 75 -7.78 4.71 5.11
N THR A 76 -7.75 4.17 6.31
CA THR A 76 -7.56 2.74 6.58
C THR A 76 -8.71 1.88 6.03
N GLU A 77 -9.94 2.41 6.06
CA GLU A 77 -11.12 1.80 5.45
C GLU A 77 -10.93 1.53 3.95
N ALA A 78 -10.38 2.49 3.22
CA ALA A 78 -10.14 2.36 1.79
C ALA A 78 -9.08 1.28 1.47
N LYS A 79 -8.15 1.01 2.40
CA LYS A 79 -7.19 -0.09 2.30
C LYS A 79 -7.85 -1.44 2.58
N ASP A 80 -8.70 -1.55 3.59
CA ASP A 80 -9.31 -2.84 3.94
C ASP A 80 -10.21 -3.37 2.80
N ASP A 81 -10.98 -2.48 2.14
CA ASP A 81 -11.75 -2.82 0.93
C ASP A 81 -10.86 -3.26 -0.23
N LEU A 82 -9.72 -2.61 -0.39
CA LEU A 82 -8.76 -2.86 -1.47
C LEU A 82 -8.00 -4.18 -1.26
N LEU A 83 -7.59 -4.47 -0.02
CA LEU A 83 -6.99 -5.76 0.33
C LEU A 83 -8.00 -6.90 0.20
N GLY A 84 -9.25 -6.68 0.59
CA GLY A 84 -10.34 -7.65 0.38
C GLY A 84 -10.55 -7.97 -1.10
N GLN A 85 -10.48 -6.96 -1.98
CA GLN A 85 -10.54 -7.19 -3.44
C GLN A 85 -9.30 -7.90 -3.97
N ALA A 86 -8.11 -7.54 -3.51
CA ALA A 86 -6.86 -8.18 -3.92
C ALA A 86 -6.87 -9.69 -3.58
N GLU A 87 -7.35 -10.04 -2.38
CA GLU A 87 -7.52 -11.44 -1.96
C GLU A 87 -8.54 -12.18 -2.84
N GLN A 88 -9.69 -11.56 -3.17
CA GLN A 88 -10.70 -12.13 -4.08
C GLN A 88 -10.17 -12.37 -5.49
N LEU A 89 -9.23 -11.53 -5.95
CA LEU A 89 -8.57 -11.66 -7.25
C LEU A 89 -7.41 -12.67 -7.23
N GLY A 90 -7.14 -13.32 -6.09
CA GLY A 90 -6.05 -14.28 -5.92
C GLY A 90 -4.66 -13.63 -5.84
N ILE A 91 -4.58 -12.32 -5.59
CA ILE A 91 -3.33 -11.62 -5.38
C ILE A 91 -2.83 -11.97 -3.98
N THR A 92 -1.58 -12.43 -3.90
CA THR A 92 -0.99 -12.77 -2.60
C THR A 92 -0.70 -11.48 -1.82
N VAL A 93 -1.27 -11.38 -0.63
CA VAL A 93 -1.01 -10.28 0.31
C VAL A 93 -0.05 -10.78 1.38
N GLU A 94 1.11 -10.14 1.50
CA GLU A 94 2.14 -10.53 2.46
C GLU A 94 2.28 -9.48 3.58
N PRO A 95 2.59 -9.90 4.83
CA PRO A 95 3.01 -8.97 5.86
C PRO A 95 4.35 -8.31 5.46
N LEU A 96 4.53 -7.05 5.84
CA LEU A 96 5.78 -6.33 5.56
C LEU A 96 6.97 -6.92 6.33
N LEU A 97 6.73 -7.44 7.54
CA LEU A 97 7.69 -8.23 8.30
C LEU A 97 7.41 -9.71 8.03
N GLN A 98 8.32 -10.36 7.30
CA GLN A 98 8.42 -11.82 7.20
C GLN A 98 9.45 -12.35 8.19
#